data_AF-A0A7W0Q4U6-F1
#
_entry.id   AF-A0A7W0Q4U6-F1
#
_cell.length_a   1.000
_cell.length_b   1.000
_cell.length_c   1.000
_cell.angle_alpha   90.00
_cell.angle_beta   90.00
_cell.angle_gamma   90.00
#
_symmetry.space_group_name_H-M   'P 1'
#
loop_
_entity.id
_entity.type
_entity.pdbx_description
1 polymer ?
#
loop_
_entity_poly.entity_id
_entity_poly.type
_entity_poly.pdbx_seq_one_letter_code
_entity_poly.pdbx_strand_id
1 'polypeptide(L)'
;MQHRGDVSYVKLGGVIDEDNELGDLVDKIPTGTAVIDLGEIERINSCGVRDWVNWLSKLETNGTRSVLVECSPSIVAQINLVNNFTGSGVVKSFYVPYFCPECDEEKVLLVEAVDMGPPPHEPPTCRCDECDLVMDFDDMPDSYFAFLSNQKKLAESDKINGAMRELGRSESTDSKKVRSRASQPNLTSKPSVPSLPSIQKSSTHPSSSAFGNTPTGNKQSKPPSRPQIGVGRPPGTMQTGPNVMPGNSFGFASQASNPAYRDAPSKSNALVFVLIAILLAAIGVLAYLVLTK
;
A
#
# COMPACT_ATOMS: atom_id res chain seq x y z
N MET A 1 -16.47 -16.88 -7.19
CA MET A 1 -15.19 -17.47 -6.74
C MET A 1 -15.09 -18.88 -7.29
N GLN A 2 -13.93 -19.26 -7.81
CA GLN A 2 -13.69 -20.57 -8.43
C GLN A 2 -12.39 -21.17 -7.86
N HIS A 3 -12.35 -22.49 -7.69
CA HIS A 3 -11.17 -23.19 -7.15
C HIS A 3 -10.68 -24.25 -8.12
N ARG A 4 -9.37 -24.35 -8.29
CA ARG A 4 -8.74 -25.40 -9.09
C ARG A 4 -7.35 -25.72 -8.55
N GLY A 5 -7.22 -26.91 -7.97
CA GLY A 5 -5.96 -27.34 -7.34
C GLY A 5 -5.58 -26.41 -6.19
N ASP A 6 -4.38 -25.85 -6.25
CA ASP A 6 -3.83 -24.90 -5.28
C ASP A 6 -4.13 -23.43 -5.63
N VAL A 7 -4.98 -23.18 -6.63
CA VAL A 7 -5.33 -21.83 -7.09
C VAL A 7 -6.80 -21.53 -6.85
N SER A 8 -7.06 -20.36 -6.26
CA SER A 8 -8.39 -19.79 -6.08
C SER A 8 -8.51 -18.50 -6.87
N TYR A 9 -9.54 -18.37 -7.69
CA TYR A 9 -9.85 -17.13 -8.41
C TYR A 9 -11.00 -16.41 -7.71
N VAL A 10 -10.70 -15.20 -7.24
CA VAL A 10 -11.58 -14.32 -6.50
C VAL A 10 -11.78 -13.08 -7.35
N LYS A 11 -13.03 -12.76 -7.69
CA LYS A 11 -13.35 -11.54 -8.42
C LYS A 11 -14.10 -10.61 -7.49
N LEU A 12 -13.61 -9.39 -7.37
CA LEU A 12 -14.19 -8.35 -6.54
C LEU A 12 -14.65 -7.19 -7.43
N GLY A 13 -15.81 -6.62 -7.10
CA GLY A 13 -16.42 -5.55 -7.89
C GLY A 13 -17.19 -4.56 -7.02
N GLY A 14 -17.48 -3.40 -7.59
CA GLY A 14 -18.22 -2.32 -6.93
C GLY A 14 -17.33 -1.44 -6.05
N VAL A 15 -17.90 -1.02 -4.92
CA VAL A 15 -17.27 -0.10 -3.97
C VAL A 15 -16.78 -0.88 -2.74
N ILE A 16 -15.55 -0.64 -2.33
CA ILE A 16 -15.01 -1.14 -1.05
C ILE A 16 -15.06 0.01 -0.04
N ASP A 17 -16.07 0.00 0.81
CA ASP A 17 -16.29 0.97 1.89
C ASP A 17 -16.61 0.24 3.20
N GLU A 18 -17.20 0.92 4.20
CA GLU A 18 -17.53 0.35 5.50
C GLU A 18 -18.50 -0.85 5.47
N ASP A 19 -19.28 -1.01 4.39
CA ASP A 19 -20.27 -2.08 4.27
C ASP A 19 -19.73 -3.29 3.47
N ASN A 20 -18.41 -3.34 3.22
CA ASN A 20 -17.77 -4.41 2.48
C ASN A 20 -17.88 -5.78 3.19
N GLU A 21 -17.89 -6.85 2.40
CA GLU A 21 -17.98 -8.24 2.88
C GLU A 21 -16.64 -8.99 2.82
N LEU A 22 -15.49 -8.29 2.75
CA LEU A 22 -14.18 -8.93 2.60
C LEU A 22 -13.88 -9.91 3.75
N GLY A 23 -14.30 -9.57 4.97
CA GLY A 23 -14.14 -10.41 6.15
C GLY A 23 -14.73 -11.82 5.98
N ASP A 24 -15.86 -11.93 5.27
CA ASP A 24 -16.59 -13.18 5.06
C ASP A 24 -15.95 -14.09 4.00
N LEU A 25 -14.95 -13.58 3.28
CA LEU A 25 -14.21 -14.31 2.26
C LEU A 25 -12.98 -15.03 2.83
N VAL A 26 -12.48 -14.64 4.00
CA VAL A 26 -11.22 -15.18 4.57
C VAL A 26 -11.25 -16.71 4.65
N ASP A 27 -12.31 -17.27 5.24
CA ASP A 27 -12.42 -18.72 5.45
C ASP A 27 -12.84 -19.48 4.17
N LYS A 28 -13.28 -18.75 3.14
CA LYS A 28 -13.67 -19.33 1.85
C LYS A 28 -12.46 -19.53 0.94
N ILE A 29 -11.38 -18.77 1.15
CA ILE A 29 -10.16 -18.82 0.33
C ILE A 29 -9.20 -19.84 0.96
N PRO A 30 -9.02 -21.03 0.36
CA PRO A 30 -8.10 -22.03 0.86
C PRO A 30 -6.64 -21.58 0.71
N THR A 31 -5.77 -22.27 1.43
CA THR A 31 -4.32 -22.07 1.33
C THR A 31 -3.82 -22.37 -0.09
N GLY A 32 -2.74 -21.70 -0.51
CA GLY A 32 -2.24 -21.79 -1.88
C GLY A 32 -2.07 -20.42 -2.52
N THR A 33 -2.51 -20.26 -3.76
CA THR A 33 -2.43 -19.00 -4.52
C THR A 33 -3.84 -18.44 -4.75
N ALA A 34 -4.09 -17.20 -4.30
CA ALA A 34 -5.31 -16.47 -4.61
C ALA A 34 -5.04 -15.48 -5.74
N VAL A 35 -5.64 -15.72 -6.91
CA VAL A 35 -5.71 -14.74 -8.00
C VAL A 35 -6.92 -13.85 -7.74
N ILE A 36 -6.65 -12.59 -7.41
CA ILE A 36 -7.66 -11.61 -7.01
C ILE A 36 -7.83 -10.63 -8.17
N ASP A 37 -8.94 -10.75 -8.88
CA ASP A 37 -9.37 -9.85 -9.94
C ASP A 37 -10.03 -8.62 -9.35
N LEU A 38 -9.47 -7.46 -9.72
CA LEU A 38 -9.83 -6.15 -9.21
C LEU A 38 -10.33 -5.21 -10.32
N GLY A 39 -10.65 -5.75 -11.50
CA GLY A 39 -11.04 -4.95 -12.67
C GLY A 39 -12.40 -4.29 -12.55
N GLU A 40 -13.25 -4.79 -11.65
CA GLU A 40 -14.58 -4.26 -11.37
C GLU A 40 -14.64 -3.38 -10.12
N ILE A 41 -13.51 -3.10 -9.46
CA ILE A 41 -13.47 -2.16 -8.34
C ILE A 41 -13.55 -0.73 -8.89
N GLU A 42 -14.66 -0.06 -8.58
CA GLU A 42 -14.92 1.31 -9.00
C GLU A 42 -14.26 2.31 -8.05
N ARG A 43 -14.35 2.04 -6.74
CA ARG A 43 -13.89 2.95 -5.70
C ARG A 43 -13.53 2.20 -4.41
N ILE A 44 -12.62 2.78 -3.65
CA ILE A 44 -12.28 2.34 -2.31
C ILE A 44 -12.07 3.56 -1.41
N ASN A 45 -12.69 3.58 -0.23
CA ASN A 45 -12.55 4.65 0.75
C ASN A 45 -11.57 4.25 1.87
N SER A 46 -11.36 5.12 2.86
CA SER A 46 -10.43 4.87 3.96
C SER A 46 -10.83 3.70 4.88
N CYS A 47 -12.13 3.45 5.09
CA CYS A 47 -12.63 2.27 5.80
C CYS A 47 -12.32 1.01 4.99
N GLY A 48 -12.64 1.03 3.70
CA GLY A 48 -12.36 -0.06 2.77
C GLY A 48 -10.87 -0.38 2.64
N VAL A 49 -9.99 0.63 2.58
CA VAL A 49 -8.52 0.43 2.58
C VAL A 49 -8.08 -0.33 3.82
N ARG A 50 -8.60 0.03 5.01
CA ARG A 50 -8.24 -0.64 6.26
C ARG A 50 -8.68 -2.11 6.21
N ASP A 51 -9.91 -2.36 5.79
CA ASP A 51 -10.47 -3.70 5.75
C ASP A 51 -9.79 -4.56 4.70
N TRP A 52 -9.45 -3.97 3.55
CA TRP A 52 -8.62 -4.58 2.51
C TRP A 52 -7.26 -5.04 3.04
N VAL A 53 -6.50 -4.15 3.69
CA VAL A 53 -5.17 -4.50 4.24
C VAL A 53 -5.29 -5.58 5.31
N ASN A 54 -6.30 -5.50 6.18
CA ASN A 54 -6.57 -6.51 7.20
C ASN A 54 -6.93 -7.86 6.57
N TRP A 55 -7.77 -7.85 5.54
CA TRP A 55 -8.20 -9.04 4.82
C TRP A 55 -7.01 -9.73 4.15
N LEU A 56 -6.19 -8.98 3.41
CA LEU A 56 -5.01 -9.51 2.74
C LEU A 56 -4.00 -10.10 3.74
N SER A 57 -3.78 -9.42 4.86
CA SER A 57 -2.91 -9.91 5.96
C SER A 57 -3.42 -11.23 6.57
N LYS A 58 -4.74 -11.41 6.71
CA LYS A 58 -5.32 -12.68 7.16
C LYS A 58 -5.10 -13.79 6.14
N LEU A 59 -5.26 -13.51 4.85
CA LEU A 59 -4.97 -14.50 3.79
C LEU A 59 -3.51 -14.95 3.84
N GLU A 60 -2.58 -14.01 3.99
CA GLU A 60 -1.15 -14.29 4.12
C GLU A 60 -0.82 -15.13 5.35
N THR A 61 -1.42 -14.79 6.50
CA THR A 61 -1.27 -15.55 7.76
C THR A 61 -1.79 -16.99 7.61
N ASN A 62 -2.84 -17.19 6.83
CA ASN A 62 -3.37 -18.50 6.50
C ASN A 62 -2.51 -19.26 5.46
N GLY A 63 -1.40 -18.69 4.98
CA GLY A 63 -0.51 -19.31 4.00
C GLY A 63 -0.97 -19.15 2.55
N THR A 64 -1.83 -18.17 2.27
CA THR A 64 -2.27 -17.84 0.91
C THR A 64 -1.36 -16.78 0.30
N ARG A 65 -0.90 -16.99 -0.92
CA ARG A 65 -0.15 -16.02 -1.72
C ARG A 65 -1.09 -15.27 -2.65
N SER A 66 -1.17 -13.96 -2.49
CA SER A 66 -2.05 -13.11 -3.29
C SER A 66 -1.39 -12.65 -4.58
N VAL A 67 -2.10 -12.78 -5.69
CA VAL A 67 -1.73 -12.27 -7.01
C VAL A 67 -2.86 -11.37 -7.48
N LEU A 68 -2.59 -10.08 -7.57
CA LEU A 68 -3.58 -9.08 -7.99
C LEU A 68 -3.56 -8.98 -9.52
N VAL A 69 -4.71 -9.17 -10.15
CA VAL A 69 -4.87 -9.07 -11.61
C VAL A 69 -5.91 -8.03 -11.93
N GLU A 70 -5.78 -7.43 -13.12
CA GLU A 70 -6.71 -6.44 -13.65
C GLU A 70 -6.95 -5.26 -12.68
N CYS A 71 -5.94 -4.82 -11.92
CA CYS A 71 -6.07 -3.72 -10.97
C CYS A 71 -6.66 -2.47 -11.65
N SER A 72 -7.84 -2.04 -11.22
CA SER A 72 -8.47 -0.82 -11.72
C SER A 72 -7.65 0.43 -11.37
N PRO A 73 -7.87 1.58 -12.06
CA PRO A 73 -7.17 2.83 -11.72
C PRO A 73 -7.33 3.23 -10.24
N SER A 74 -8.52 3.00 -9.67
CA SER A 74 -8.80 3.24 -8.24
C SER A 74 -7.92 2.38 -7.31
N ILE A 75 -7.62 1.15 -7.71
CA ILE A 75 -6.72 0.25 -6.97
C ILE A 75 -5.26 0.68 -7.16
N VAL A 76 -4.84 1.01 -8.38
CA VAL A 76 -3.47 1.49 -8.66
C VAL A 76 -3.16 2.74 -7.82
N ALA A 77 -4.12 3.67 -7.74
CA ALA A 77 -3.98 4.85 -6.88
C ALA A 77 -3.72 4.48 -5.41
N GLN A 78 -4.44 3.49 -4.85
CA GLN A 78 -4.20 3.05 -3.47
C GLN A 78 -2.87 2.31 -3.30
N ILE A 79 -2.43 1.53 -4.30
CA ILE A 79 -1.12 0.86 -4.25
C ILE A 79 0.01 1.89 -4.12
N ASN A 80 -0.09 3.00 -4.86
CA ASN A 80 0.90 4.08 -4.81
C ASN A 80 0.79 4.92 -3.52
N LEU A 81 -0.41 5.08 -2.96
CA LEU A 81 -0.68 5.97 -1.82
C LEU A 81 -0.52 5.29 -0.46
N VAL A 82 -0.86 4.01 -0.35
CA VAL A 82 -0.99 3.30 0.93
C VAL A 82 0.11 2.27 1.08
N ASN A 83 0.91 2.42 2.15
CA ASN A 83 1.93 1.45 2.51
C ASN A 83 1.31 0.07 2.77
N ASN A 84 1.98 -0.97 2.27
CA ASN A 84 1.54 -2.37 2.40
C ASN A 84 0.15 -2.65 1.81
N PHE A 85 -0.36 -1.83 0.88
CA PHE A 85 -1.64 -2.09 0.23
C PHE A 85 -1.68 -3.46 -0.46
N THR A 86 -0.54 -3.91 -1.02
CA THR A 86 -0.39 -5.23 -1.64
C THR A 86 0.09 -6.31 -0.69
N GLY A 87 0.37 -5.99 0.58
CA GLY A 87 0.97 -6.92 1.53
C GLY A 87 2.25 -7.57 0.98
N SER A 88 2.34 -8.90 1.05
CA SER A 88 3.36 -9.71 0.36
C SER A 88 2.93 -10.21 -1.03
N GLY A 89 1.73 -9.80 -1.47
CA GLY A 89 1.22 -10.09 -2.80
C GLY A 89 1.93 -9.31 -3.92
N VAL A 90 1.62 -9.69 -5.15
CA VAL A 90 2.24 -9.17 -6.38
C VAL A 90 1.16 -8.68 -7.34
N VAL A 91 1.41 -7.58 -8.06
CA VAL A 91 0.52 -7.10 -9.12
C VAL A 91 0.97 -7.69 -10.43
N LYS A 92 0.12 -8.51 -11.04
CA LYS A 92 0.36 -9.13 -12.35
C LYS A 92 -0.05 -8.19 -13.48
N SER A 93 -1.26 -7.66 -13.43
CA SER A 93 -1.80 -6.77 -14.46
C SER A 93 -2.64 -5.64 -13.87
N PHE A 94 -2.73 -4.54 -14.60
CA PHE A 94 -3.41 -3.30 -14.16
C PHE A 94 -3.89 -2.49 -15.37
N TYR A 95 -4.87 -1.61 -15.15
CA TYR A 95 -5.51 -0.81 -16.17
C TYR A 95 -4.94 0.61 -16.22
N VAL A 96 -4.32 0.99 -17.33
CA VAL A 96 -3.75 2.33 -17.56
C VAL A 96 -4.82 3.26 -18.18
N PRO A 97 -5.14 4.43 -17.59
CA PRO A 97 -6.18 5.34 -18.09
C PRO A 97 -5.72 6.22 -19.26
N TYR A 98 -6.61 6.46 -20.21
CA TYR A 98 -6.41 7.32 -21.37
C TYR A 98 -7.64 8.15 -21.68
N PHE A 99 -7.42 9.32 -22.26
CA PHE A 99 -8.44 10.24 -22.75
C PHE A 99 -8.23 10.55 -24.23
N CYS A 100 -9.30 10.54 -25.03
CA CYS A 100 -9.26 10.95 -26.43
C CYS A 100 -9.75 12.40 -26.56
N PRO A 101 -8.87 13.36 -26.89
CA PRO A 101 -9.27 14.76 -27.02
C PRO A 101 -10.20 15.03 -28.20
N GLU A 102 -10.25 14.14 -29.20
CA GLU A 102 -11.08 14.30 -30.39
C GLU A 102 -12.51 13.78 -30.21
N CYS A 103 -12.67 12.70 -29.45
CA CYS A 103 -13.97 12.08 -29.19
C CYS A 103 -14.56 12.46 -27.83
N ASP A 104 -13.78 13.07 -26.93
CA ASP A 104 -14.16 13.33 -25.53
C ASP A 104 -14.52 12.03 -24.78
N GLU A 105 -13.73 10.99 -25.00
CA GLU A 105 -13.98 9.63 -24.50
C GLU A 105 -12.81 9.11 -23.66
N GLU A 106 -13.12 8.41 -22.57
CA GLU A 106 -12.17 7.76 -21.70
C GLU A 106 -12.03 6.27 -22.03
N LYS A 107 -10.82 5.73 -21.89
CA LYS A 107 -10.53 4.31 -22.09
C LYS A 107 -9.47 3.85 -21.11
N VAL A 108 -9.58 2.61 -20.67
CA VAL A 108 -8.50 1.93 -19.94
C VAL A 108 -7.85 0.85 -20.80
N LEU A 109 -6.52 0.76 -20.74
CA LEU A 109 -5.74 -0.29 -21.39
C LEU A 109 -5.22 -1.27 -20.34
N LEU A 110 -5.56 -2.55 -20.47
CA LEU A 110 -4.99 -3.58 -19.60
C LEU A 110 -3.53 -3.84 -19.98
N VAL A 111 -2.62 -3.74 -19.00
CA VAL A 111 -1.19 -3.93 -19.17
C VAL A 111 -0.67 -4.94 -18.15
N GLU A 112 0.30 -5.74 -18.57
CA GLU A 112 1.03 -6.66 -17.70
C GLU A 112 2.21 -5.93 -17.06
N ALA A 113 2.40 -6.07 -15.74
CA ALA A 113 3.47 -5.38 -15.01
C ALA A 113 4.87 -5.77 -15.50
N VAL A 114 5.03 -6.98 -16.03
CA VAL A 114 6.28 -7.46 -16.64
C VAL A 114 6.62 -6.78 -17.97
N ASP A 115 5.62 -6.23 -18.67
CA ASP A 115 5.78 -5.67 -20.02
C ASP A 115 6.10 -4.15 -20.00
N MET A 116 6.09 -3.52 -18.82
CA MET A 116 6.37 -2.08 -18.64
C MET A 116 7.84 -1.68 -18.80
N GLY A 117 8.73 -2.63 -19.09
CA GLY A 117 10.15 -2.38 -19.31
C GLY A 117 10.89 -1.87 -18.05
N PRO A 118 12.17 -1.47 -18.20
CA PRO A 118 12.94 -0.88 -17.12
C PRO A 118 12.49 0.57 -16.81
N PRO A 119 12.73 1.08 -15.58
CA PRO A 119 12.51 2.49 -15.27
C PRO A 119 13.36 3.45 -16.13
N PRO A 120 12.89 4.67 -16.42
CA PRO A 120 11.56 5.19 -16.10
C PRO A 120 10.47 4.49 -16.93
N HIS A 121 9.34 4.18 -16.30
CA HIS A 121 8.25 3.48 -16.97
C HIS A 121 7.44 4.47 -17.81
N GLU A 122 7.21 4.12 -19.08
CA GLU A 122 6.43 4.93 -20.02
C GLU A 122 5.05 4.30 -20.26
N PRO A 123 3.98 5.10 -20.38
CA PRO A 123 2.66 4.58 -20.71
C PRO A 123 2.68 3.97 -22.12
N PRO A 124 2.14 2.75 -22.31
CA PRO A 124 2.02 2.16 -23.65
C PRO A 124 1.18 3.04 -24.60
N THR A 125 1.33 2.86 -25.92
CA THR A 125 0.46 3.57 -26.87
C THR A 125 -0.95 2.97 -26.84
N CYS A 126 -1.97 3.82 -26.69
CA CYS A 126 -3.39 3.45 -26.81
C CYS A 126 -4.04 4.18 -28.00
N ARG A 127 -4.93 3.51 -28.72
CA ARG A 127 -5.73 4.10 -29.81
C ARG A 127 -7.21 4.12 -29.44
N CYS A 128 -7.89 5.21 -29.83
CA CYS A 128 -9.32 5.39 -29.65
C CYS A 128 -10.12 4.41 -30.52
N ASP A 129 -11.18 3.82 -29.96
CA ASP A 129 -12.00 2.85 -30.69
C ASP A 129 -12.93 3.51 -31.73
N GLU A 130 -13.16 4.83 -31.63
CA GLU A 130 -14.05 5.60 -32.51
C GLU A 130 -13.30 6.28 -33.68
N CYS A 131 -12.20 7.00 -33.39
CA CYS A 131 -11.46 7.76 -34.39
C CYS A 131 -10.10 7.17 -34.79
N ASP A 132 -9.65 6.09 -34.13
CA ASP A 132 -8.34 5.44 -34.33
C ASP A 132 -7.12 6.36 -34.10
N LEU A 133 -7.29 7.55 -33.53
CA LEU A 133 -6.17 8.41 -33.15
C LEU A 133 -5.53 7.93 -31.84
N VAL A 134 -4.27 8.31 -31.63
CA VAL A 134 -3.55 8.02 -30.38
C VAL A 134 -4.21 8.81 -29.25
N MET A 135 -4.50 8.15 -28.15
CA MET A 135 -5.09 8.77 -26.96
C MET A 135 -4.00 9.29 -26.03
N ASP A 136 -4.33 10.33 -25.27
CA ASP A 136 -3.46 10.89 -24.26
C ASP A 136 -3.56 10.04 -22.98
N PHE A 137 -2.42 9.80 -22.35
CA PHE A 137 -2.38 9.17 -21.03
C PHE A 137 -2.98 10.14 -20.00
N ASP A 138 -3.96 9.69 -19.22
CA ASP A 138 -4.76 10.54 -18.33
C ASP A 138 -4.29 10.48 -16.86
N ASP A 139 -2.97 10.48 -16.66
CA ASP A 139 -2.33 10.62 -15.34
C ASP A 139 -0.87 11.10 -15.51
N MET A 140 -0.12 11.18 -14.41
CA MET A 140 1.30 11.50 -14.43
C MET A 140 2.14 10.21 -14.33
N PRO A 141 3.01 9.89 -15.32
CA PRO A 141 3.70 8.61 -15.38
C PRO A 141 4.51 8.28 -14.11
N ASP A 142 5.24 9.26 -13.60
CA ASP A 142 6.10 9.10 -12.41
C ASP A 142 5.33 8.68 -11.16
N SER A 143 4.11 9.20 -10.96
CA SER A 143 3.27 8.84 -9.82
C SER A 143 2.46 7.57 -10.07
N TYR A 144 1.94 7.40 -11.29
CA TYR A 144 1.06 6.29 -11.63
C TYR A 144 1.80 4.94 -11.65
N PHE A 145 3.02 4.92 -12.20
CA PHE A 145 3.84 3.71 -12.31
C PHE A 145 4.79 3.50 -11.13
N ALA A 146 4.75 4.34 -10.10
CA ALA A 146 5.68 4.31 -8.97
C ALA A 146 5.74 2.92 -8.28
N PHE A 147 4.60 2.24 -8.15
CA PHE A 147 4.51 0.93 -7.51
C PHE A 147 5.37 -0.16 -8.18
N LEU A 148 5.66 -0.04 -9.48
CA LEU A 148 6.48 -1.01 -10.21
C LEU A 148 7.91 -1.09 -9.66
N SER A 149 8.43 0.00 -9.09
CA SER A 149 9.76 0.06 -8.48
C SER A 149 9.89 -0.78 -7.21
N ASN A 150 8.77 -1.05 -6.52
CA ASN A 150 8.75 -1.70 -5.21
C ASN A 150 8.33 -3.18 -5.26
N GLN A 151 8.10 -3.74 -6.46
CA GLN A 151 7.72 -5.13 -6.60
C GLN A 151 8.92 -6.06 -6.38
N LYS A 152 9.05 -6.58 -5.16
CA LYS A 152 9.99 -7.67 -4.86
C LYS A 152 9.66 -8.87 -5.74
N LYS A 153 10.45 -9.05 -6.81
CA LYS A 153 10.40 -10.16 -7.78
C LYS A 153 8.98 -10.38 -8.34
N LEU A 154 8.70 -9.72 -9.47
CA LEU A 154 7.62 -10.09 -10.40
C LEU A 154 7.49 -11.62 -10.41
N ALA A 155 6.29 -12.07 -10.07
CA ALA A 155 5.94 -13.44 -9.69
C ALA A 155 6.55 -14.51 -10.60
N GLU A 156 6.68 -15.75 -10.09
CA GLU A 156 6.84 -16.95 -10.94
C GLU A 156 5.65 -17.05 -11.91
N SER A 157 5.73 -16.31 -13.02
CA SER A 157 4.67 -16.01 -13.98
C SER A 157 4.06 -17.30 -14.56
N ASP A 158 4.87 -18.34 -14.72
CA ASP A 158 4.49 -19.56 -15.42
C ASP A 158 3.39 -20.37 -14.71
N LYS A 159 3.43 -20.49 -13.38
CA LYS A 159 2.42 -21.24 -12.62
C LYS A 159 1.08 -20.49 -12.59
N ILE A 160 1.13 -19.16 -12.47
CA ILE A 160 -0.05 -18.29 -12.40
C ILE A 160 -0.75 -18.23 -13.77
N ASN A 161 0.02 -18.06 -14.85
CA ASN A 161 -0.51 -18.02 -16.21
C ASN A 161 -1.22 -19.34 -16.60
N GLY A 162 -0.66 -20.48 -16.17
CA GLY A 162 -1.26 -21.80 -16.37
C GLY A 162 -2.63 -21.91 -15.70
N ALA A 163 -2.75 -21.49 -14.44
CA ALA A 163 -4.00 -21.52 -13.70
C ALA A 163 -5.05 -20.54 -14.25
N MET A 164 -4.66 -19.32 -14.61
CA MET A 164 -5.55 -18.33 -15.25
C MET A 164 -6.12 -18.85 -16.58
N ARG A 165 -5.28 -19.45 -17.43
CA ARG A 165 -5.70 -20.00 -18.74
C ARG A 165 -6.66 -21.18 -18.61
N GLU A 166 -6.53 -21.96 -17.54
CA GLU A 166 -7.36 -23.12 -17.27
C GLU A 166 -8.71 -22.75 -16.65
N LEU A 167 -8.75 -21.72 -15.80
CA LEU A 167 -10.00 -21.20 -15.22
C LEU A 167 -10.81 -20.41 -16.27
N GLY A 168 -10.16 -19.60 -17.10
CA GLY A 168 -10.84 -18.87 -18.20
C GLY A 168 -11.42 -19.75 -19.32
N ARG A 169 -10.99 -21.02 -19.41
CA ARG A 169 -11.56 -22.01 -20.34
C ARG A 169 -12.91 -22.57 -19.88
N SER A 170 -13.30 -22.38 -18.62
CA SER A 170 -14.61 -22.84 -18.14
C SER A 170 -15.76 -21.91 -18.58
N GLU A 171 -15.48 -20.76 -19.19
CA GLU A 171 -16.51 -19.76 -19.60
C GLU A 171 -16.46 -19.34 -21.08
N SER A 172 -15.64 -19.95 -21.95
CA SER A 172 -15.54 -19.48 -23.34
C SER A 172 -15.35 -20.58 -24.40
N THR A 173 -16.46 -21.21 -24.77
CA THR A 173 -16.76 -21.32 -26.20
C THR A 173 -17.18 -19.94 -26.70
N ASP A 174 -16.46 -19.44 -27.70
CA ASP A 174 -16.63 -18.17 -28.42
C ASP A 174 -16.26 -16.84 -27.73
N SER A 175 -15.05 -16.36 -28.08
CA SER A 175 -14.78 -15.02 -28.63
C SER A 175 -13.47 -14.44 -28.08
N LYS A 176 -12.41 -14.53 -28.88
CA LYS A 176 -11.25 -13.63 -28.75
C LYS A 176 -11.73 -12.22 -29.13
N LYS A 177 -11.95 -11.36 -28.15
CA LYS A 177 -12.05 -9.92 -28.37
C LYS A 177 -11.31 -9.21 -27.24
N VAL A 178 -10.34 -8.39 -27.62
CA VAL A 178 -9.71 -7.36 -26.77
C VAL A 178 -10.85 -6.62 -26.07
N ARG A 179 -10.92 -6.71 -24.73
CA ARG A 179 -12.03 -6.16 -23.95
C ARG A 179 -11.68 -4.72 -23.58
N SER A 180 -11.91 -3.79 -24.50
CA SER A 180 -12.05 -2.38 -24.18
C SER A 180 -13.25 -2.24 -23.24
N ARG A 181 -13.06 -1.79 -22.01
CA ARG A 181 -14.16 -1.38 -21.14
C ARG A 181 -14.35 0.12 -21.33
N ALA A 182 -15.41 0.50 -22.04
CA ALA A 182 -15.86 1.88 -22.12
C ALA A 182 -16.58 2.23 -20.81
N SER A 183 -16.16 3.30 -20.15
CA SER A 183 -16.93 3.94 -19.08
C SER A 183 -18.11 4.67 -19.73
N GLN A 184 -19.33 4.48 -19.24
CA GLN A 184 -20.49 5.15 -19.84
C GLN A 184 -20.46 6.67 -19.59
N PRO A 185 -20.87 7.50 -20.57
CA PRO A 185 -20.98 8.93 -20.38
C PRO A 185 -22.25 9.26 -19.58
N ASN A 186 -22.09 10.01 -18.49
CA ASN A 186 -23.19 10.56 -17.72
C ASN A 186 -23.62 11.90 -18.33
N LEU A 187 -24.75 11.91 -19.05
CA LEU A 187 -25.38 13.13 -19.58
C LEU A 187 -26.78 13.29 -19.01
N THR A 188 -26.99 14.24 -18.11
CA THR A 188 -28.19 15.11 -18.10
C THR A 188 -27.93 16.43 -17.37
N SER A 189 -28.62 17.45 -17.84
CA SER A 189 -28.30 18.88 -17.75
C SER A 189 -29.12 19.67 -16.71
N LYS A 190 -28.43 20.64 -16.07
CA LYS A 190 -28.85 22.02 -15.72
C LYS A 190 -29.81 22.30 -14.53
N PRO A 191 -29.78 23.55 -13.98
CA PRO A 191 -29.85 23.82 -12.53
C PRO A 191 -31.19 24.39 -12.06
N SER A 192 -31.52 24.19 -10.78
CA SER A 192 -32.66 24.83 -10.11
C SER A 192 -32.20 25.54 -8.84
N VAL A 193 -32.21 26.87 -8.90
CA VAL A 193 -32.05 27.78 -7.77
C VAL A 193 -33.42 27.95 -7.08
N PRO A 194 -33.53 27.87 -5.74
CA PRO A 194 -34.70 28.38 -5.03
C PRO A 194 -34.46 29.79 -4.49
N SER A 195 -35.42 30.68 -4.76
CA SER A 195 -35.46 32.09 -4.39
C SER A 195 -35.45 32.36 -2.88
N LEU A 196 -34.60 33.30 -2.44
CA LEU A 196 -34.73 33.97 -1.14
C LEU A 196 -35.86 35.02 -1.18
N PRO A 197 -36.64 35.20 -0.10
CA PRO A 197 -37.37 36.44 0.14
C PRO A 197 -36.53 37.46 0.92
N SER A 198 -36.45 38.67 0.38
CA SER A 198 -35.91 39.87 1.01
C SER A 198 -36.84 40.40 2.11
N ILE A 199 -36.32 40.62 3.33
CA ILE A 199 -36.93 41.50 4.33
C ILE A 199 -35.89 42.53 4.78
N GLN A 200 -36.32 43.80 4.75
CA GLN A 200 -35.54 44.99 5.10
C GLN A 200 -35.68 45.36 6.59
N LYS A 201 -34.57 45.91 7.11
CA LYS A 201 -34.43 47.03 8.08
C LYS A 201 -35.10 46.94 9.47
N SER A 202 -34.26 47.08 10.51
CA SER A 202 -34.16 48.35 11.27
C SER A 202 -33.02 48.34 12.29
N SER A 203 -32.41 49.51 12.44
CA SER A 203 -31.25 49.92 13.25
C SER A 203 -31.59 50.33 14.68
N THR A 204 -30.70 50.05 15.66
CA THR A 204 -30.26 51.01 16.72
C THR A 204 -29.10 50.47 17.58
N HIS A 205 -28.09 51.32 17.79
CA HIS A 205 -26.90 51.24 18.68
C HIS A 205 -27.26 51.47 20.19
N PRO A 206 -26.34 51.63 21.18
CA PRO A 206 -24.94 51.17 21.38
C PRO A 206 -24.63 50.56 22.78
N SER A 207 -23.35 50.19 22.96
CA SER A 207 -22.52 49.89 24.15
C SER A 207 -22.77 50.58 25.50
N SER A 208 -22.50 49.87 26.62
CA SER A 208 -21.62 50.34 27.73
C SER A 208 -21.35 49.30 28.86
N SER A 209 -20.06 49.12 29.16
CA SER A 209 -19.34 48.97 30.45
C SER A 209 -19.96 48.40 31.74
N ALA A 210 -19.24 47.40 32.29
CA ALA A 210 -18.54 47.37 33.60
C ALA A 210 -19.28 47.10 34.95
N PHE A 211 -18.48 46.51 35.85
CA PHE A 211 -18.68 46.20 37.29
C PHE A 211 -19.55 44.96 37.58
N GLY A 212 -19.14 43.94 38.33
CA GLY A 212 -18.14 43.84 39.39
C GLY A 212 -18.83 43.62 40.73
N ASN A 213 -18.96 42.36 41.17
CA ASN A 213 -18.77 41.87 42.55
C ASN A 213 -19.51 40.56 42.87
N THR A 214 -18.72 39.59 43.33
CA THR A 214 -19.05 38.39 44.13
C THR A 214 -19.69 38.81 45.48
N PRO A 215 -20.40 37.93 46.23
CA PRO A 215 -19.72 36.88 47.01
C PRO A 215 -20.48 35.55 47.30
N THR A 216 -19.67 34.56 47.69
CA THR A 216 -19.90 33.47 48.68
C THR A 216 -20.85 32.30 48.36
N GLY A 217 -20.31 31.07 48.51
CA GLY A 217 -21.13 29.92 48.93
C GLY A 217 -20.72 28.50 48.52
N ASN A 218 -19.58 28.00 49.00
CA ASN A 218 -19.41 26.65 49.57
C ASN A 218 -19.81 25.38 48.76
N LYS A 219 -18.83 24.56 48.32
CA LYS A 219 -18.42 23.30 49.00
C LYS A 219 -17.47 22.43 48.15
N GLN A 220 -16.44 21.93 48.83
CA GLN A 220 -15.40 20.98 48.42
C GLN A 220 -15.93 19.55 48.21
N SER A 221 -15.29 18.75 47.35
CA SER A 221 -14.41 17.64 47.80
C SER A 221 -13.80 16.86 46.63
N LYS A 222 -12.55 16.42 46.86
CA LYS A 222 -11.59 15.71 45.99
C LYS A 222 -11.86 14.19 45.94
N PRO A 223 -11.19 13.45 45.03
CA PRO A 223 -11.34 12.00 44.86
C PRO A 223 -10.47 11.22 45.86
N PRO A 224 -10.71 9.92 46.09
CA PRO A 224 -9.79 9.09 46.85
C PRO A 224 -8.92 8.17 45.98
N SER A 225 -7.71 8.02 46.48
CA SER A 225 -6.58 7.23 46.00
C SER A 225 -6.60 5.79 46.56
N ARG A 226 -5.96 4.89 45.81
CA ARG A 226 -5.17 3.69 46.19
C ARG A 226 -4.85 3.46 47.68
N PRO A 227 -4.73 2.18 48.09
CA PRO A 227 -3.70 1.73 49.04
C PRO A 227 -2.69 0.74 48.42
N GLN A 228 -1.48 0.70 48.99
CA GLN A 228 -0.32 -0.09 48.59
C GLN A 228 0.23 -0.86 49.81
N ILE A 229 0.96 -1.95 49.53
CA ILE A 229 2.12 -2.54 50.25
C ILE A 229 1.90 -3.96 50.81
N GLY A 230 2.73 -4.88 50.32
CA GLY A 230 3.15 -6.13 50.95
C GLY A 230 4.49 -6.56 50.35
N VAL A 231 5.52 -6.67 51.20
CA VAL A 231 6.96 -6.76 50.92
C VAL A 231 7.43 -8.22 50.94
N GLY A 232 8.43 -8.57 50.11
CA GLY A 232 9.24 -9.78 50.33
C GLY A 232 10.13 -10.21 49.16
N ARG A 233 11.45 -10.07 49.29
CA ARG A 233 12.51 -10.75 48.51
C ARG A 233 13.84 -10.69 49.30
N PRO A 234 14.92 -11.39 48.88
CA PRO A 234 15.30 -12.82 49.00
C PRO A 234 16.50 -12.99 49.99
N PRO A 235 17.33 -14.06 49.98
CA PRO A 235 18.43 -14.21 48.99
C PRO A 235 18.87 -15.67 48.66
N GLY A 236 19.71 -15.85 47.64
CA GLY A 236 20.43 -17.10 47.39
C GLY A 236 21.20 -17.14 46.06
N THR A 237 22.43 -16.63 46.05
CA THR A 237 23.47 -16.76 45.00
C THR A 237 24.68 -17.47 45.59
N MET A 238 25.20 -18.51 44.93
CA MET A 238 26.57 -19.08 44.99
C MET A 238 26.63 -20.20 43.93
N GLN A 239 27.69 -20.56 43.22
CA GLN A 239 29.09 -20.13 43.13
C GLN A 239 29.73 -20.81 41.89
N THR A 240 30.86 -20.25 41.49
CA THR A 240 31.87 -20.68 40.49
C THR A 240 32.69 -21.92 40.90
N GLY A 241 33.21 -22.70 39.94
CA GLY A 241 34.31 -23.67 40.15
C GLY A 241 34.69 -24.50 38.91
N PRO A 242 35.93 -25.05 38.78
CA PRO A 242 36.75 -24.90 37.55
C PRO A 242 37.09 -26.20 36.75
N ASN A 243 37.63 -25.98 35.53
CA ASN A 243 38.56 -26.77 34.69
C ASN A 243 38.78 -28.28 34.92
N VAL A 244 38.87 -29.06 33.82
CA VAL A 244 40.00 -29.95 33.43
C VAL A 244 39.66 -30.76 32.15
N MET A 245 40.59 -30.77 31.18
CA MET A 245 40.66 -31.63 29.98
C MET A 245 41.13 -33.06 30.32
N PRO A 246 40.92 -34.07 29.46
CA PRO A 246 41.95 -34.46 28.47
C PRO A 246 41.31 -34.76 27.09
N GLY A 247 41.91 -34.43 25.95
CA GLY A 247 43.19 -34.98 25.49
C GLY A 247 42.91 -36.15 24.55
N ASN A 248 42.96 -35.91 23.23
CA ASN A 248 43.46 -36.90 22.28
C ASN A 248 43.89 -36.22 20.96
N SER A 249 45.20 -36.26 20.75
CA SER A 249 45.92 -35.93 19.53
C SER A 249 45.87 -37.10 18.52
N PHE A 250 46.53 -36.92 17.36
CA PHE A 250 46.69 -37.80 16.17
C PHE A 250 45.63 -37.53 15.07
N GLY A 251 45.96 -37.15 13.83
CA GLY A 251 47.23 -36.90 13.14
C GLY A 251 46.99 -36.81 11.61
N PHE A 252 47.62 -35.80 10.99
CA PHE A 252 48.20 -35.69 9.63
C PHE A 252 47.44 -35.96 8.31
N ALA A 253 47.78 -35.04 7.36
CA ALA A 253 47.77 -35.09 5.89
C ALA A 253 46.41 -34.91 5.17
N SER A 254 46.25 -34.16 4.08
CA SER A 254 47.15 -33.42 3.18
C SER A 254 46.33 -32.51 2.24
N GLN A 255 46.76 -31.26 2.11
CA GLN A 255 46.83 -30.40 0.91
C GLN A 255 45.94 -30.71 -0.32
N ALA A 256 44.99 -29.82 -0.61
CA ALA A 256 44.64 -29.43 -1.98
C ALA A 256 44.05 -28.00 -1.97
N SER A 257 44.68 -27.14 -2.76
CA SER A 257 44.45 -25.70 -2.89
C SER A 257 43.18 -25.34 -3.67
N ASN A 258 42.33 -24.47 -3.10
CA ASN A 258 41.29 -23.73 -3.83
C ASN A 258 41.72 -22.26 -3.98
N PRO A 259 41.49 -21.61 -5.15
CA PRO A 259 41.91 -20.24 -5.36
C PRO A 259 40.97 -19.24 -4.68
N ALA A 260 41.58 -18.17 -4.17
CA ALA A 260 40.93 -17.06 -3.49
C ALA A 260 39.98 -16.28 -4.41
N TYR A 261 38.71 -16.21 -4.02
CA TYR A 261 37.80 -15.17 -4.48
C TYR A 261 38.15 -13.89 -3.72
N ARG A 262 38.70 -12.90 -4.43
CA ARG A 262 38.96 -11.57 -3.89
C ARG A 262 37.64 -10.79 -3.85
N ASP A 263 37.15 -10.52 -2.65
CA ASP A 263 36.07 -9.56 -2.44
C ASP A 263 36.50 -8.17 -2.93
N ALA A 264 35.72 -7.61 -3.86
CA ALA A 264 35.82 -6.21 -4.24
C ALA A 264 35.18 -5.33 -3.15
N PRO A 265 35.76 -4.18 -2.78
CA PRO A 265 35.18 -3.31 -1.76
C PRO A 265 33.88 -2.67 -2.27
N SER A 266 32.83 -2.78 -1.46
CA SER A 266 31.52 -2.19 -1.71
C SER A 266 31.61 -0.65 -1.71
N LYS A 267 31.41 -0.03 -2.86
CA LYS A 267 31.36 1.45 -3.02
C LYS A 267 30.23 2.12 -2.23
N SER A 268 29.34 1.34 -1.61
CA SER A 268 28.18 1.83 -0.86
C SER A 268 28.54 2.48 0.48
N ASN A 269 29.61 2.04 1.15
CA ASN A 269 29.90 2.52 2.51
C ASN A 269 30.61 3.88 2.51
N ALA A 270 31.39 4.19 1.46
CA ALA A 270 32.12 5.45 1.36
C ALA A 270 31.18 6.67 1.27
N LEU A 271 30.07 6.54 0.54
CA LEU A 271 29.08 7.62 0.39
C LEU A 271 28.39 7.92 1.73
N VAL A 272 28.09 6.89 2.53
CA VAL A 272 27.50 7.04 3.87
C VAL A 272 28.44 7.80 4.80
N PHE A 273 29.75 7.49 4.80
CA PHE A 273 30.73 8.22 5.62
C PHE A 273 30.88 9.68 5.20
N VAL A 274 30.81 9.99 3.89
CA VAL A 274 30.86 11.37 3.39
C VAL A 274 29.62 12.15 3.85
N LEU A 275 28.43 11.57 3.77
CA LEU A 275 27.20 12.23 4.24
C LEU A 275 27.21 12.47 5.76
N ILE A 276 27.72 11.52 6.55
CA ILE A 276 27.88 11.69 8.00
C ILE A 276 28.86 12.83 8.31
N ALA A 277 29.99 12.91 7.59
CA ALA A 277 30.96 13.99 7.79
C ALA A 277 30.38 15.37 7.46
N ILE A 278 29.61 15.49 6.39
CA ILE A 278 28.92 16.74 6.00
C ILE A 278 27.90 17.15 7.06
N LEU A 279 27.11 16.19 7.56
CA LEU A 279 26.11 16.44 8.61
C LEU A 279 26.77 16.96 9.90
N LEU A 280 27.87 16.33 10.34
CA LEU A 280 28.59 16.76 11.54
C LEU A 280 29.20 18.16 11.38
N ALA A 281 29.74 18.48 10.21
CA ALA A 281 30.24 19.82 9.91
C ALA A 281 29.13 20.87 9.95
N ALA A 282 27.96 20.58 9.38
CA ALA A 282 26.81 21.49 9.40
C ALA A 282 26.30 21.74 10.84
N ILE A 283 26.22 20.69 11.66
CA ILE A 283 25.85 20.81 13.08
C ILE A 283 26.89 21.67 13.83
N GLY A 284 28.19 21.46 13.57
CA GLY A 284 29.26 22.25 14.19
C GLY A 284 29.18 23.73 13.84
N VAL A 285 28.93 24.08 12.58
CA VAL A 285 28.75 25.47 12.13
C VAL A 285 27.52 26.08 12.79
N LEU A 286 26.40 25.34 12.86
CA LEU A 286 25.17 25.83 13.46
C LEU A 286 25.32 26.05 14.97
N ALA A 287 25.98 25.14 15.68
CA ALA A 287 26.31 25.30 17.10
C ALA A 287 27.24 26.51 17.33
N TYR A 288 28.26 26.70 16.49
CA TYR A 288 29.14 27.87 16.55
C TYR A 288 28.34 29.17 16.39
N LEU A 289 27.50 29.27 15.35
CA LEU A 289 26.69 30.46 15.08
C LEU A 289 25.69 30.78 16.20
N VAL A 290 25.19 29.76 16.91
CA VAL A 290 24.30 29.93 18.07
C VAL A 290 25.07 30.38 19.31
N LEU A 291 26.31 29.90 19.50
CA LEU A 291 27.12 30.23 20.68
C LEU A 291 27.90 31.54 20.55
N THR A 292 28.10 32.05 19.33
CA THR A 292 28.82 33.31 19.08
C THR A 292 27.92 34.51 18.79
N LYS A 293 26.59 34.37 18.98
CA LYS A 293 25.63 35.47 19.02
C LYS A 293 25.16 35.69 20.45
#